data_AF-A0AAU1DHQ4-F1
#
_entry.id   AF-A0AAU1DHQ4-F1
#
_cell.length_a   1.000
_cell.length_b   1.000
_cell.length_c   1.000
_cell.angle_alpha   90.00
_cell.angle_beta   90.00
_cell.angle_gamma   90.00
#
_symmetry.space_group_name_H-M   'P 1'
#
loop_
_entity.id
_entity.type
_entity.pdbx_description
1 polymer ?
#
loop_
_entity_poly.entity_id
_entity_poly.type
_entity_poly.pdbx_seq_one_letter_code
_entity_poly.pdbx_strand_id
1 'polypeptide(L)'
;MSTETPLRRTRFRFGLATTTRTKAMAGLTALLLPLAAMVGLATPAQAATSATASYVKKSDWGTGFEGQWTVKNTGTTALSSWTIEWDFPSGTSVTSAWDATVTSSGTHWIAKNVGWNGAVAPGASVSFGFNGAGPGAPTGCKVNGASCDGGSVPGDNAPSAPGTPTASNITDTGVKLTWSAATDDNGIKNYDVLRNGNKVTTVTGLTYTDSGLTAGSDYSYTIQARDTADQTGPASGSVAVHTTGGGGNPDPGSKVKLGYFTEWGVYDRNFHVKNLETSGSAAKITHINYSFGNVTGGQCAIGDAYAAYQKTYDAASSVDGTADTWDQPVAGNINQLRELKKKHPGLKVIWSFGGWTWSGGFTQAAQNPTAFANSCYNLVEDPRWADVFDGIDIDWEYPNACGLSCDSSGAAAFKNVVSALRTKFGSSNLVTAAITADASSGGKIDATDYAGAAQYVDWYNVMTYDFFGAWDADGPTAPHSPLTSYSGIPLDGYNSDAAITKLKGKGIAGSKLNLGIGFYGRGWTGVTQATPGGTATGPAPGKYEQGIEDYKVLKTSCPSTGTIAGTAYAKCGSNWWSYDTPATIAGKMTYVKNQGLKGAFFWEFSGDTSNGELVSAIDSGLR
;
A
#
# COMPACT_ATOMS: atom_id res chain seq x y z
N MET A 1 61.14 45.41 13.00
CA MET A 1 60.11 46.06 13.83
C MET A 1 58.90 45.14 13.77
N SER A 2 58.78 44.09 14.57
CA SER A 2 58.83 43.99 16.04
C SER A 2 57.47 44.28 16.68
N THR A 3 56.95 43.25 17.38
CA THR A 3 56.32 43.29 18.73
C THR A 3 54.92 43.94 18.86
N GLU A 4 54.01 43.51 19.75
CA GLU A 4 54.03 42.42 20.77
C GLU A 4 52.62 41.99 21.24
N THR A 5 52.49 40.76 21.75
CA THR A 5 51.46 40.31 22.71
C THR A 5 51.95 40.60 24.16
N PRO A 6 51.14 40.63 25.26
CA PRO A 6 50.57 39.37 25.83
C PRO A 6 49.39 39.39 26.86
N LEU A 7 48.70 38.24 26.95
CA LEU A 7 48.27 37.43 28.13
C LEU A 7 48.12 38.04 29.56
N ARG A 8 47.09 37.56 30.32
CA ARG A 8 47.11 37.08 31.74
C ARG A 8 45.77 36.32 32.05
N ARG A 9 45.61 35.35 32.99
CA ARG A 9 46.54 34.68 33.95
C ARG A 9 46.02 33.30 34.49
N THR A 10 46.87 32.27 34.47
CA THR A 10 47.20 31.23 35.51
C THR A 10 46.14 30.62 36.45
N ARG A 11 46.21 29.32 36.78
CA ARG A 11 47.15 28.56 37.68
C ARG A 11 46.95 27.03 37.44
N PHE A 12 47.61 26.00 37.98
CA PHE A 12 48.87 25.56 38.68
C PHE A 12 48.72 24.00 38.81
N ARG A 13 49.61 23.07 39.21
CA ARG A 13 51.05 22.80 39.58
C ARG A 13 51.12 21.23 39.58
N PHE A 14 52.20 20.43 39.50
CA PHE A 14 53.68 20.43 39.50
C PHE A 14 54.12 19.23 38.58
N GLY A 15 55.37 18.76 38.38
CA GLY A 15 56.73 19.18 38.78
C GLY A 15 57.72 17.99 38.85
N LEU A 16 59.03 18.27 38.74
CA LEU A 16 60.23 17.38 38.84
C LEU A 16 60.52 16.36 37.71
N ALA A 17 61.79 15.98 37.41
CA ALA A 17 62.98 16.80 37.03
C ALA A 17 64.25 15.94 36.67
N THR A 18 64.88 16.21 35.50
CA THR A 18 66.33 16.07 35.17
C THR A 18 67.02 14.66 35.28
N THR A 19 68.22 14.32 34.74
CA THR A 19 69.35 15.08 34.10
C THR A 19 70.14 14.21 33.09
N THR A 20 71.16 14.77 32.42
CA THR A 20 72.01 14.15 31.36
C THR A 20 73.46 13.83 31.79
N ARG A 21 74.15 12.82 31.18
CA ARG A 21 75.43 12.98 30.39
C ARG A 21 76.21 11.69 30.02
N THR A 22 76.70 11.69 28.77
CA THR A 22 77.90 11.04 28.16
C THR A 22 78.85 10.13 28.97
N LYS A 23 79.21 8.97 28.40
CA LYS A 23 80.56 8.67 27.82
C LYS A 23 80.57 7.30 27.09
N ALA A 24 81.63 7.01 26.32
CA ALA A 24 81.79 5.77 25.55
C ALA A 24 83.07 5.00 25.94
N MET A 25 83.06 3.68 25.77
CA MET A 25 84.26 2.81 25.75
C MET A 25 83.95 1.49 25.02
N ALA A 26 84.98 0.74 24.62
CA ALA A 26 84.86 -0.47 23.79
C ALA A 26 85.17 -1.77 24.56
N GLY A 27 84.69 -2.92 24.07
CA GLY A 27 84.94 -4.25 24.64
C GLY A 27 84.54 -5.39 23.69
N LEU A 28 85.33 -6.47 23.68
CA LEU A 28 85.33 -7.52 22.66
C LEU A 28 84.38 -8.70 22.98
N THR A 29 83.92 -9.40 21.93
CA THR A 29 83.53 -10.85 21.86
C THR A 29 82.71 -11.52 22.98
N ALA A 30 81.56 -12.13 22.61
CA ALA A 30 81.32 -13.58 22.78
C ALA A 30 80.09 -14.08 21.98
N LEU A 31 79.93 -15.40 21.92
CA LEU A 31 79.07 -16.20 21.03
C LEU A 31 77.62 -16.42 21.54
N LEU A 32 76.76 -16.90 20.62
CA LEU A 32 75.54 -17.74 20.79
C LEU A 32 74.13 -17.09 20.96
N LEU A 33 73.20 -17.71 20.21
CA LEU A 33 71.73 -17.67 20.19
C LEU A 33 71.15 -18.76 21.15
N PRO A 34 69.81 -18.98 21.33
CA PRO A 34 68.63 -18.32 20.73
C PRO A 34 67.46 -17.96 21.72
N LEU A 35 66.33 -17.51 21.13
CA LEU A 35 64.93 -17.96 21.38
C LEU A 35 63.92 -17.01 22.07
N ALA A 36 62.74 -16.90 21.43
CA ALA A 36 61.41 -16.55 21.96
C ALA A 36 61.13 -15.14 22.55
N ALA A 37 59.91 -14.58 22.49
CA ALA A 37 58.74 -14.79 21.61
C ALA A 37 57.70 -13.66 21.80
N MET A 38 56.71 -13.59 20.89
CA MET A 38 55.45 -12.80 20.96
C MET A 38 55.57 -11.26 20.85
N VAL A 39 54.55 -10.51 20.41
CA VAL A 39 53.58 -10.60 19.27
C VAL A 39 52.72 -9.32 19.37
N GLY A 40 52.39 -8.69 18.25
CA GLY A 40 51.49 -7.52 18.20
C GLY A 40 50.82 -7.44 16.83
N LEU A 41 49.50 -7.23 16.80
CA LEU A 41 48.67 -7.45 15.61
C LEU A 41 48.26 -6.16 14.90
N ALA A 42 48.25 -6.21 13.57
CA ALA A 42 47.40 -5.39 12.70
C ALA A 42 47.10 -6.16 11.40
N THR A 43 45.89 -6.03 10.88
CA THR A 43 45.37 -6.68 9.66
C THR A 43 44.34 -5.75 8.99
N PRO A 44 43.82 -6.03 7.78
CA PRO A 44 44.43 -6.74 6.65
C PRO A 44 44.55 -5.82 5.40
N ALA A 45 45.13 -6.33 4.31
CA ALA A 45 44.94 -5.77 2.97
C ALA A 45 44.69 -6.91 1.97
N GLN A 46 43.61 -6.82 1.19
CA GLN A 46 43.27 -7.80 0.17
C GLN A 46 43.78 -7.34 -1.20
N ALA A 47 44.54 -8.22 -1.88
CA ALA A 47 44.75 -8.19 -3.32
C ALA A 47 44.48 -9.61 -3.83
N ALA A 48 43.70 -9.74 -4.90
CA ALA A 48 42.99 -10.97 -5.21
C ALA A 48 43.67 -11.82 -6.31
N THR A 49 43.26 -13.10 -6.37
CA THR A 49 43.08 -13.90 -7.60
C THR A 49 44.09 -13.66 -8.74
N SER A 50 45.20 -14.39 -8.73
CA SER A 50 46.18 -14.41 -9.84
C SER A 50 46.74 -15.81 -10.12
N ALA A 51 45.96 -16.84 -9.82
CA ALA A 51 46.25 -18.22 -10.20
C ALA A 51 44.97 -18.91 -10.67
N THR A 52 45.10 -19.84 -11.60
CA THR A 52 44.03 -20.77 -12.01
C THR A 52 44.53 -22.20 -11.87
N ALA A 53 43.62 -23.18 -11.83
CA ALA A 53 44.00 -24.58 -11.80
C ALA A 53 43.05 -25.48 -12.60
N SER A 54 43.59 -26.41 -13.37
CA SER A 54 42.84 -27.36 -14.19
C SER A 54 43.13 -28.80 -13.79
N TYR A 55 42.08 -29.63 -13.79
CA TYR A 55 42.17 -31.07 -13.56
C TYR A 55 42.04 -31.84 -14.87
N VAL A 56 42.83 -32.90 -15.01
CA VAL A 56 42.64 -33.92 -16.05
C VAL A 56 42.74 -35.31 -15.44
N LYS A 57 41.85 -36.22 -15.85
CA LYS A 57 42.04 -37.66 -15.62
C LYS A 57 42.93 -38.19 -16.73
N LYS A 58 44.11 -38.68 -16.37
CA LYS A 58 45.22 -39.09 -17.26
C LYS A 58 45.07 -40.52 -17.76
N SER A 59 44.49 -41.37 -16.93
CA SER A 59 44.18 -42.78 -17.20
C SER A 59 43.00 -43.20 -16.33
N ASP A 60 42.18 -44.12 -16.81
CA ASP A 60 41.05 -44.71 -16.08
C ASP A 60 41.01 -46.21 -16.37
N TRP A 61 40.94 -47.02 -15.33
CA TRP A 61 40.84 -48.48 -15.42
C TRP A 61 39.61 -49.03 -14.67
N GLY A 62 38.59 -48.19 -14.47
CA GLY A 62 37.26 -48.54 -13.97
C GLY A 62 37.17 -48.77 -12.45
N THR A 63 38.19 -49.36 -11.83
CA THR A 63 38.30 -49.49 -10.38
C THR A 63 39.15 -48.38 -9.73
N GLY A 64 39.94 -47.67 -10.55
CA GLY A 64 40.75 -46.53 -10.16
C GLY A 64 41.22 -45.74 -11.37
N PHE A 65 41.94 -44.65 -11.12
CA PHE A 65 42.35 -43.69 -12.14
C PHE A 65 43.64 -42.96 -11.77
N GLU A 66 44.30 -42.36 -12.76
CA GLU A 66 45.34 -41.35 -12.56
C GLU A 66 44.73 -39.95 -12.77
N GLY A 67 44.92 -39.04 -11.82
CA GLY A 67 44.52 -37.64 -11.89
C GLY A 67 45.73 -36.71 -11.85
N GLN A 68 45.71 -35.64 -12.65
CA GLN A 68 46.71 -34.57 -12.62
C GLN A 68 46.02 -33.23 -12.45
N TRP A 69 46.49 -32.44 -11.49
CA TRP A 69 46.16 -31.01 -11.37
C TRP A 69 47.31 -30.19 -11.95
N THR A 70 46.98 -29.06 -12.58
CA THR A 70 47.95 -28.08 -13.09
C THR A 70 47.56 -26.69 -12.63
N VAL A 71 48.46 -26.05 -11.87
CA VAL A 71 48.33 -24.66 -11.40
C VAL A 71 49.04 -23.75 -12.39
N LYS A 72 48.40 -22.64 -12.79
CA LYS A 72 49.00 -21.59 -13.62
C LYS A 72 48.98 -20.26 -12.87
N ASN A 73 50.09 -19.53 -12.90
CA ASN A 73 50.14 -18.14 -12.47
C ASN A 73 49.61 -17.23 -13.60
N THR A 74 48.53 -16.50 -13.35
CA THR A 74 47.94 -15.52 -14.28
C THR A 74 48.26 -14.07 -13.93
N GLY A 75 48.97 -13.83 -12.83
CA GLY A 75 49.40 -12.51 -12.38
C GLY A 75 50.71 -12.02 -12.98
N THR A 76 51.06 -10.78 -12.61
CA THR A 76 52.31 -10.10 -13.00
C THR A 76 53.47 -10.34 -12.02
N THR A 77 53.22 -10.96 -10.88
CA THR A 77 54.20 -11.32 -9.84
C THR A 77 54.30 -12.84 -9.68
N ALA A 78 55.48 -13.36 -9.35
CA ALA A 78 55.64 -14.80 -9.10
C ALA A 78 54.86 -15.25 -7.86
N LEU A 79 54.19 -16.41 -7.93
CA LEU A 79 53.68 -17.10 -6.75
C LEU A 79 54.86 -17.65 -5.95
N SER A 80 54.80 -17.57 -4.62
CA SER A 80 55.76 -18.19 -3.70
C SER A 80 55.41 -19.64 -3.33
N SER A 81 54.12 -19.98 -3.42
CA SER A 81 53.53 -21.24 -2.99
C SER A 81 52.16 -21.45 -3.63
N TRP A 82 51.68 -22.69 -3.64
CA TRP A 82 50.31 -23.00 -4.07
C TRP A 82 49.66 -24.10 -3.23
N THR A 83 48.34 -24.04 -3.13
CA THR A 83 47.45 -25.01 -2.49
C THR A 83 46.25 -25.23 -3.40
N ILE A 84 45.83 -26.48 -3.58
CA ILE A 84 44.61 -26.90 -4.27
C ILE A 84 43.68 -27.61 -3.28
N GLU A 85 42.43 -27.18 -3.22
CA GLU A 85 41.35 -27.78 -2.43
C GLU A 85 40.29 -28.34 -3.40
N TRP A 86 39.67 -29.48 -3.12
CA TRP A 86 38.52 -30.00 -3.87
C TRP A 86 37.71 -31.02 -3.04
N ASP A 87 36.48 -31.29 -3.46
CA ASP A 87 35.64 -32.34 -2.89
C ASP A 87 35.50 -33.54 -3.86
N PHE A 88 35.42 -34.75 -3.32
CA PHE A 88 35.03 -35.96 -4.04
C PHE A 88 33.70 -36.52 -3.48
N PRO A 89 32.83 -37.14 -4.31
CA PRO A 89 31.65 -37.82 -3.80
C PRO A 89 32.04 -39.04 -2.94
N SER A 90 31.17 -39.42 -2.01
CA SER A 90 31.38 -40.58 -1.14
C SER A 90 31.68 -41.85 -1.95
N GLY A 91 32.65 -42.64 -1.49
CA GLY A 91 33.16 -43.80 -2.23
C GLY A 91 34.27 -43.49 -3.26
N THR A 92 34.76 -42.24 -3.32
CA THR A 92 35.92 -41.85 -4.16
C THR A 92 37.04 -41.23 -3.31
N SER A 93 38.30 -41.59 -3.57
CA SER A 93 39.46 -41.16 -2.77
C SER A 93 40.77 -41.12 -3.56
N VAL A 94 41.77 -40.40 -3.03
CA VAL A 94 43.18 -40.51 -3.48
C VAL A 94 43.86 -41.65 -2.71
N THR A 95 44.67 -42.45 -3.41
CA THR A 95 45.41 -43.61 -2.84
C THR A 95 46.92 -43.38 -2.78
N SER A 96 47.48 -42.57 -3.67
CA SER A 96 48.89 -42.15 -3.66
C SER A 96 49.07 -40.87 -4.48
N ALA A 97 50.08 -40.04 -4.17
CA ALA A 97 50.34 -38.79 -4.88
C ALA A 97 51.85 -38.51 -5.01
N TRP A 98 52.21 -37.70 -5.99
CA TRP A 98 53.57 -37.19 -6.25
C TRP A 98 53.53 -35.70 -6.57
N ASP A 99 54.67 -35.02 -6.39
CA ASP A 99 54.88 -33.57 -6.56
C ASP A 99 53.97 -32.63 -5.72
N ALA A 100 53.13 -33.20 -4.86
CA ALA A 100 52.37 -32.51 -3.83
C ALA A 100 52.31 -33.33 -2.53
N THR A 101 52.13 -32.66 -1.40
CA THR A 101 51.62 -33.30 -0.17
C THR A 101 50.10 -33.23 -0.20
N VAL A 102 49.44 -34.39 -0.23
CA VAL A 102 47.97 -34.51 -0.32
C VAL A 102 47.39 -35.06 0.98
N THR A 103 46.30 -34.47 1.45
CA THR A 103 45.62 -34.79 2.72
C THR A 103 44.10 -34.70 2.54
N SER A 104 43.32 -35.30 3.45
CA SER A 104 41.86 -35.24 3.39
C SER A 104 41.16 -35.23 4.74
N SER A 105 39.90 -34.80 4.71
CA SER A 105 38.94 -34.88 5.82
C SER A 105 37.59 -35.34 5.26
N GLY A 106 37.34 -36.65 5.32
CA GLY A 106 36.16 -37.25 4.70
C GLY A 106 36.19 -37.13 3.17
N THR A 107 35.21 -36.42 2.61
CA THR A 107 35.09 -36.14 1.16
C THR A 107 35.99 -35.01 0.67
N HIS A 108 36.52 -34.18 1.57
CA HIS A 108 37.31 -33.00 1.22
C HIS A 108 38.81 -33.31 1.13
N TRP A 109 39.48 -32.80 0.10
CA TRP A 109 40.89 -33.07 -0.23
C TRP A 109 41.67 -31.77 -0.41
N ILE A 110 42.90 -31.74 0.11
CA ILE A 110 43.82 -30.60 0.04
C ILE A 110 45.20 -31.08 -0.37
N ALA A 111 45.74 -30.50 -1.45
CA ALA A 111 47.09 -30.69 -1.96
C ALA A 111 47.92 -29.41 -1.81
N LYS A 112 49.19 -29.54 -1.41
CA LYS A 112 50.13 -28.42 -1.24
C LYS A 112 51.45 -28.68 -1.94
N ASN A 113 52.07 -27.61 -2.44
CA ASN A 113 53.37 -27.69 -3.10
C ASN A 113 54.45 -28.34 -2.22
N VAL A 114 55.41 -29.00 -2.85
CA VAL A 114 56.64 -29.46 -2.20
C VAL A 114 57.74 -28.40 -2.31
N GLY A 115 58.86 -28.60 -1.60
CA GLY A 115 59.87 -27.55 -1.39
C GLY A 115 60.57 -27.00 -2.64
N TRP A 116 60.46 -27.68 -3.79
CA TRP A 116 61.11 -27.27 -5.05
C TRP A 116 60.13 -26.73 -6.12
N ASN A 117 58.81 -26.84 -5.92
CA ASN A 117 57.81 -26.47 -6.95
C ASN A 117 56.76 -25.44 -6.52
N GLY A 118 56.93 -24.79 -5.35
CA GLY A 118 56.04 -23.72 -4.90
C GLY A 118 56.18 -22.40 -5.67
N ALA A 119 57.38 -22.10 -6.18
CA ALA A 119 57.65 -20.88 -6.91
C ALA A 119 57.19 -20.96 -8.37
N VAL A 120 56.24 -20.10 -8.78
CA VAL A 120 55.68 -20.09 -10.14
C VAL A 120 55.75 -18.69 -10.73
N ALA A 121 56.61 -18.49 -11.73
CA ALA A 121 56.79 -17.20 -12.41
C ALA A 121 55.51 -16.72 -13.14
N PRO A 122 55.34 -15.42 -13.40
CA PRO A 122 54.24 -14.87 -14.20
C PRO A 122 54.01 -15.66 -15.50
N GLY A 123 52.77 -16.09 -15.76
CA GLY A 123 52.40 -16.87 -16.94
C GLY A 123 52.82 -18.34 -16.95
N ALA A 124 53.69 -18.79 -16.02
CA ALA A 124 54.16 -20.16 -15.93
C ALA A 124 53.15 -21.09 -15.23
N SER A 125 53.35 -22.40 -15.41
CA SER A 125 52.53 -23.44 -14.80
C SER A 125 53.38 -24.51 -14.10
N VAL A 126 52.75 -25.23 -13.17
CA VAL A 126 53.29 -26.36 -12.41
C VAL A 126 52.20 -27.41 -12.23
N SER A 127 52.54 -28.69 -12.17
CA SER A 127 51.57 -29.77 -11.99
C SER A 127 51.93 -30.68 -10.81
N PHE A 128 50.94 -31.44 -10.35
CA PHE A 128 51.15 -32.61 -9.50
C PHE A 128 50.18 -33.73 -9.91
N GLY A 129 50.52 -34.98 -9.60
CA GLY A 129 49.75 -36.15 -9.99
C GLY A 129 49.39 -37.07 -8.83
N PHE A 130 48.35 -37.88 -9.01
CA PHE A 130 47.88 -38.82 -8.01
C PHE A 130 47.14 -40.01 -8.62
N ASN A 131 47.18 -41.16 -7.94
CA ASN A 131 46.26 -42.27 -8.21
C ASN A 131 45.04 -42.16 -7.30
N GLY A 132 43.86 -42.45 -7.84
CA GLY A 132 42.59 -42.47 -7.11
C GLY A 132 41.85 -43.80 -7.27
N ALA A 133 40.87 -44.01 -6.40
CA ALA A 133 39.95 -45.14 -6.42
C ALA A 133 38.49 -44.63 -6.36
N GLY A 134 37.57 -45.37 -6.97
CA GLY A 134 36.16 -44.98 -7.08
C GLY A 134 35.83 -44.13 -8.32
N PRO A 135 34.54 -43.93 -8.63
CA PRO A 135 34.09 -43.39 -9.92
C PRO A 135 34.00 -41.85 -9.99
N GLY A 136 34.17 -41.15 -8.88
CA GLY A 136 33.89 -39.72 -8.76
C GLY A 136 34.84 -38.79 -9.53
N ALA A 137 34.34 -37.61 -9.83
CA ALA A 137 35.10 -36.46 -10.33
C ALA A 137 35.23 -35.39 -9.23
N PRO A 138 36.27 -34.54 -9.24
CA PRO A 138 36.45 -33.49 -8.24
C PRO A 138 35.48 -32.33 -8.48
N THR A 139 34.96 -31.73 -7.40
CA THR A 139 34.10 -30.54 -7.43
C THR A 139 34.57 -29.48 -6.43
N GLY A 140 33.97 -28.27 -6.46
CA GLY A 140 34.21 -27.22 -5.46
C GLY A 140 35.64 -26.65 -5.44
N CYS A 141 36.39 -26.80 -6.53
CA CYS A 141 37.84 -26.61 -6.52
C CYS A 141 38.28 -25.18 -6.19
N LYS A 142 39.29 -25.04 -5.31
CA LYS A 142 39.98 -23.76 -5.06
C LYS A 142 41.48 -23.84 -5.21
N VAL A 143 42.07 -22.81 -5.81
CA VAL A 143 43.50 -22.52 -5.87
C VAL A 143 43.81 -21.33 -4.98
N ASN A 144 44.67 -21.54 -3.97
CA ASN A 144 45.00 -20.52 -2.96
C ASN A 144 43.77 -19.84 -2.32
N GLY A 145 42.67 -20.61 -2.13
CA GLY A 145 41.39 -20.13 -1.60
C GLY A 145 40.47 -19.40 -2.59
N ALA A 146 40.95 -19.08 -3.80
CA ALA A 146 40.13 -18.60 -4.92
C ALA A 146 39.62 -19.76 -5.77
N SER A 147 38.57 -19.59 -6.57
CA SER A 147 38.08 -20.68 -7.43
C SER A 147 39.11 -21.09 -8.50
N CYS A 148 39.25 -22.40 -8.75
CA CYS A 148 40.21 -22.94 -9.71
C CYS A 148 39.94 -22.53 -11.17
N ASP A 149 38.66 -22.32 -11.49
CA ASP A 149 38.17 -21.86 -12.79
C ASP A 149 38.82 -20.52 -13.19
N GLY A 150 39.11 -19.66 -12.20
CA GLY A 150 39.81 -18.40 -12.36
C GLY A 150 38.92 -17.19 -12.66
N GLY A 151 37.69 -17.41 -13.15
CA GLY A 151 36.73 -16.35 -13.52
C GLY A 151 37.38 -15.20 -14.29
N SER A 152 37.97 -15.40 -15.46
CA SER A 152 37.60 -16.35 -16.53
C SER A 152 38.27 -17.73 -16.55
N VAL A 153 37.51 -18.75 -16.94
CA VAL A 153 38.02 -20.02 -17.46
C VAL A 153 38.63 -19.83 -18.85
N PRO A 154 39.79 -20.45 -19.17
CA PRO A 154 40.36 -20.41 -20.52
C PRO A 154 39.57 -21.27 -21.52
N GLY A 155 38.67 -20.63 -22.28
CA GLY A 155 37.95 -21.26 -23.40
C GLY A 155 36.50 -21.66 -23.12
N ASP A 156 35.94 -21.22 -21.98
CA ASP A 156 34.53 -21.34 -21.64
C ASP A 156 34.05 -19.92 -21.24
N ASN A 157 33.14 -19.33 -22.01
CA ASN A 157 32.78 -17.92 -21.86
C ASN A 157 31.61 -17.80 -20.89
N ALA A 158 31.74 -16.98 -19.85
CA ALA A 158 30.63 -16.77 -18.91
C ALA A 158 29.36 -16.29 -19.64
N PRO A 159 28.16 -16.78 -19.27
CA PRO A 159 26.93 -16.60 -20.01
C PRO A 159 26.60 -15.16 -20.42
N SER A 160 25.79 -15.02 -21.46
CA SER A 160 25.12 -13.73 -21.72
C SER A 160 24.21 -13.35 -20.53
N ALA A 161 23.84 -12.07 -20.46
CA ALA A 161 22.67 -11.69 -19.69
C ALA A 161 21.43 -12.45 -20.22
N PRO A 162 20.53 -12.93 -19.34
CA PRO A 162 19.19 -13.36 -19.74
C PRO A 162 18.36 -12.19 -20.28
N GLY A 163 17.17 -12.48 -20.82
CA GLY A 163 16.19 -11.44 -21.09
C GLY A 163 15.75 -10.71 -19.83
N THR A 164 15.36 -9.44 -19.97
CA THR A 164 14.61 -8.71 -18.92
C THR A 164 13.35 -9.53 -18.58
N PRO A 165 13.14 -9.95 -17.32
CA PRO A 165 11.99 -10.77 -16.98
C PRO A 165 10.68 -9.97 -17.09
N THR A 166 9.63 -10.60 -17.58
CA THR A 166 8.26 -10.08 -17.53
C THR A 166 7.54 -10.59 -16.27
N ALA A 167 6.83 -9.71 -15.58
CA ALA A 167 5.98 -10.07 -14.45
C ALA A 167 4.53 -10.35 -14.90
N SER A 168 3.89 -11.31 -14.24
CA SER A 168 2.50 -11.75 -14.47
C SER A 168 1.92 -12.33 -13.19
N ASN A 169 0.59 -12.51 -13.12
CA ASN A 169 -0.12 -13.07 -11.96
C ASN A 169 0.34 -12.46 -10.63
N ILE A 170 0.42 -11.13 -10.56
CA ILE A 170 0.84 -10.40 -9.37
C ILE A 170 -0.33 -10.43 -8.36
N THR A 171 -0.07 -10.93 -7.15
CA THR A 171 -1.03 -10.96 -6.05
C THR A 171 -0.55 -10.07 -4.90
N ASP A 172 -1.25 -10.13 -3.77
CA ASP A 172 -0.85 -9.57 -2.48
C ASP A 172 0.48 -10.12 -1.94
N THR A 173 0.79 -11.37 -2.31
CA THR A 173 1.82 -12.19 -1.66
C THR A 173 2.74 -12.89 -2.65
N GLY A 174 2.63 -12.64 -3.96
CA GLY A 174 3.48 -13.28 -4.96
C GLY A 174 3.45 -12.67 -6.36
N VAL A 175 4.34 -13.15 -7.22
CA VAL A 175 4.44 -12.78 -8.64
C VAL A 175 5.02 -13.94 -9.46
N LYS A 176 4.50 -14.16 -10.67
CA LYS A 176 5.11 -15.06 -11.65
C LYS A 176 6.00 -14.28 -12.62
N LEU A 177 7.30 -14.58 -12.57
CA LEU A 177 8.32 -14.10 -13.51
C LEU A 177 8.48 -15.08 -14.68
N THR A 178 8.83 -14.56 -15.86
CA THR A 178 9.21 -15.35 -17.05
C THR A 178 10.26 -14.55 -17.85
N TRP A 179 11.27 -15.20 -18.42
CA TRP A 179 12.34 -14.53 -19.18
C TRP A 179 12.77 -15.35 -20.41
N SER A 180 13.47 -14.72 -21.36
CA SER A 180 14.18 -15.45 -22.42
C SER A 180 15.52 -15.99 -21.91
N ALA A 181 15.93 -17.14 -22.42
CA ALA A 181 17.19 -17.78 -22.07
C ALA A 181 18.41 -16.87 -22.33
N ALA A 182 19.48 -17.11 -21.58
CA ALA A 182 20.82 -16.64 -21.93
C ALA A 182 21.45 -17.56 -23.00
N THR A 183 22.44 -17.06 -23.72
CA THR A 183 23.30 -17.83 -24.63
C THR A 183 24.67 -18.03 -24.02
N ASP A 184 25.29 -19.16 -24.34
CA ASP A 184 26.52 -19.67 -23.75
C ASP A 184 27.15 -20.68 -24.71
N ASP A 185 28.47 -20.87 -24.71
CA ASP A 185 29.14 -21.79 -25.64
C ASP A 185 29.21 -23.26 -25.14
N ASN A 186 29.02 -23.51 -23.85
CA ASN A 186 28.98 -24.87 -23.27
C ASN A 186 27.64 -25.25 -22.63
N GLY A 187 26.77 -24.27 -22.38
CA GLY A 187 25.35 -24.43 -22.06
C GLY A 187 24.94 -23.93 -20.67
N ILE A 188 23.72 -23.40 -20.55
CA ILE A 188 23.18 -22.90 -19.29
C ILE A 188 22.76 -24.06 -18.37
N LYS A 189 23.34 -24.08 -17.17
CA LYS A 189 23.05 -25.03 -16.08
C LYS A 189 21.87 -24.59 -15.22
N ASN A 190 21.78 -23.30 -14.89
CA ASN A 190 20.69 -22.71 -14.11
C ASN A 190 20.65 -21.17 -14.21
N TYR A 191 19.58 -20.61 -13.66
CA TYR A 191 19.36 -19.18 -13.47
C TYR A 191 19.22 -18.85 -11.99
N ASP A 192 20.01 -17.91 -11.52
CA ASP A 192 19.88 -17.29 -10.21
C ASP A 192 18.85 -16.15 -10.32
N VAL A 193 17.82 -16.19 -9.48
CA VAL A 193 16.76 -15.16 -9.42
C VAL A 193 17.09 -14.20 -8.29
N LEU A 194 17.17 -12.90 -8.58
CA LEU A 194 17.50 -11.85 -7.61
C LEU A 194 16.30 -10.92 -7.40
N ARG A 195 15.95 -10.69 -6.12
CA ARG A 195 14.94 -9.73 -5.65
C ARG A 195 15.64 -8.62 -4.89
N ASN A 196 15.45 -7.37 -5.28
CA ASN A 196 16.11 -6.20 -4.69
C ASN A 196 17.65 -6.41 -4.56
N GLY A 197 18.26 -6.91 -5.64
CA GLY A 197 19.70 -7.23 -5.73
C GLY A 197 20.17 -8.48 -4.97
N ASN A 198 19.30 -9.15 -4.21
CA ASN A 198 19.66 -10.31 -3.39
C ASN A 198 19.12 -11.61 -4.02
N LYS A 199 19.94 -12.66 -4.12
CA LYS A 199 19.47 -13.96 -4.63
C LYS A 199 18.41 -14.56 -3.71
N VAL A 200 17.23 -14.86 -4.27
CA VAL A 200 16.13 -15.55 -3.56
C VAL A 200 16.07 -17.04 -3.87
N THR A 201 16.45 -17.45 -5.09
CA THR A 201 16.47 -18.87 -5.48
C THR A 201 17.38 -19.12 -6.69
N THR A 202 17.57 -20.40 -7.04
CA THR A 202 18.21 -20.90 -8.26
C THR A 202 17.25 -21.86 -8.95
N VAL A 203 16.98 -21.68 -10.25
CA VAL A 203 16.05 -22.52 -11.04
C VAL A 203 16.66 -22.97 -12.36
N THR A 204 16.22 -24.12 -12.89
CA THR A 204 16.64 -24.63 -14.21
C THR A 204 15.71 -24.19 -15.35
N GLY A 205 14.48 -23.75 -15.03
CA GLY A 205 13.50 -23.27 -16.00
C GLY A 205 13.57 -21.76 -16.27
N LEU A 206 12.83 -21.31 -17.28
CA LEU A 206 12.72 -19.90 -17.70
C LEU A 206 11.55 -19.14 -17.02
N THR A 207 11.03 -19.68 -15.92
CA THR A 207 9.93 -19.08 -15.15
C THR A 207 10.07 -19.47 -13.68
N TYR A 208 9.65 -18.55 -12.80
CA TYR A 208 9.63 -18.74 -11.36
C TYR A 208 8.45 -17.97 -10.77
N THR A 209 7.77 -18.54 -9.78
CA THR A 209 6.78 -17.83 -8.97
C THR A 209 7.41 -17.54 -7.61
N ASP A 210 7.63 -16.25 -7.32
CA ASP A 210 8.02 -15.80 -6.00
C ASP A 210 6.77 -15.67 -5.12
N SER A 211 6.89 -15.98 -3.83
CA SER A 211 5.77 -16.04 -2.89
C SER A 211 6.19 -15.73 -1.45
N GLY A 212 5.23 -15.36 -0.61
CA GLY A 212 5.51 -14.79 0.71
C GLY A 212 6.01 -13.34 0.65
N LEU A 213 5.65 -12.62 -0.42
CA LEU A 213 5.86 -11.17 -0.52
C LEU A 213 4.95 -10.41 0.45
N THR A 214 5.31 -9.17 0.73
CA THR A 214 4.47 -8.20 1.43
C THR A 214 3.57 -7.49 0.42
N ALA A 215 2.33 -7.20 0.79
CA ALA A 215 1.34 -6.56 -0.07
C ALA A 215 1.65 -5.07 -0.31
N GLY A 216 1.28 -4.54 -1.49
CA GLY A 216 1.53 -3.15 -1.92
C GLY A 216 2.96 -2.67 -1.68
N SER A 217 3.92 -3.56 -1.91
CA SER A 217 5.34 -3.32 -1.70
C SER A 217 6.08 -3.41 -3.03
N ASP A 218 7.02 -2.49 -3.24
CA ASP A 218 7.80 -2.45 -4.47
C ASP A 218 8.97 -3.43 -4.42
N TYR A 219 9.07 -4.25 -5.45
CA TYR A 219 10.14 -5.20 -5.69
C TYR A 219 10.76 -4.97 -7.06
N SER A 220 12.08 -5.10 -7.13
CA SER A 220 12.85 -5.13 -8.37
C SER A 220 13.39 -6.54 -8.57
N TYR A 221 13.22 -7.10 -9.77
CA TYR A 221 13.73 -8.42 -10.10
C TYR A 221 14.73 -8.35 -11.25
N THR A 222 15.78 -9.17 -11.16
CA THR A 222 16.77 -9.42 -12.22
C THR A 222 17.11 -10.92 -12.23
N ILE A 223 17.54 -11.43 -13.38
CA ILE A 223 17.93 -12.84 -13.54
C ILE A 223 19.40 -12.88 -13.94
N GLN A 224 20.17 -13.82 -13.39
CA GLN A 224 21.56 -14.04 -13.75
C GLN A 224 21.74 -15.50 -14.21
N ALA A 225 22.41 -15.73 -15.34
CA ALA A 225 22.64 -17.07 -15.85
C ALA A 225 23.95 -17.69 -15.34
N ARG A 226 23.98 -19.03 -15.25
CA ARG A 226 25.14 -19.84 -14.87
C ARG A 226 25.37 -20.97 -15.86
N ASP A 227 26.59 -21.11 -16.35
CA ASP A 227 27.03 -22.17 -17.27
C ASP A 227 27.25 -23.53 -16.58
N THR A 228 27.67 -24.54 -17.36
CA THR A 228 28.00 -25.88 -16.82
C THR A 228 29.25 -25.90 -15.92
N ALA A 229 30.19 -24.97 -16.11
CA ALA A 229 31.41 -24.78 -15.31
C ALA A 229 31.20 -23.97 -14.00
N ASP A 230 29.96 -23.54 -13.73
CA ASP A 230 29.51 -22.69 -12.61
C ASP A 230 29.90 -21.20 -12.67
N GLN A 231 30.42 -20.69 -13.80
CA GLN A 231 30.68 -19.25 -13.98
C GLN A 231 29.34 -18.50 -14.15
N THR A 232 29.32 -17.19 -13.83
CA THR A 232 28.09 -16.38 -13.88
C THR A 232 28.18 -15.26 -14.89
N GLY A 233 27.20 -15.20 -15.79
CA GLY A 233 27.04 -14.08 -16.72
C GLY A 233 26.62 -12.77 -16.02
N PRO A 234 26.47 -11.66 -16.76
CA PRO A 234 25.85 -10.44 -16.24
C PRO A 234 24.39 -10.67 -15.83
N ALA A 235 23.87 -9.84 -14.93
CA ALA A 235 22.44 -9.81 -14.64
C ALA A 235 21.66 -9.18 -15.81
N SER A 236 20.42 -9.62 -16.02
CA SER A 236 19.50 -9.05 -16.98
C SER A 236 18.99 -7.66 -16.57
N GLY A 237 18.33 -6.96 -17.50
CA GLY A 237 17.58 -5.73 -17.18
C GLY A 237 16.53 -6.00 -16.10
N SER A 238 16.22 -4.98 -15.29
CA SER A 238 15.31 -5.17 -14.15
C SER A 238 13.85 -4.91 -14.53
N VAL A 239 12.94 -5.68 -13.92
CA VAL A 239 11.50 -5.40 -13.89
C VAL A 239 11.08 -4.93 -12.50
N ALA A 240 10.30 -3.85 -12.44
CA ALA A 240 9.62 -3.41 -11.23
C ALA A 240 8.28 -4.13 -11.08
N VAL A 241 7.95 -4.54 -9.85
CA VAL A 241 6.74 -5.24 -9.47
C VAL A 241 6.20 -4.59 -8.20
N HIS A 242 4.98 -4.08 -8.26
CA HIS A 242 4.22 -3.67 -7.08
C HIS A 242 3.21 -4.77 -6.78
N THR A 243 3.29 -5.44 -5.62
CA THR A 243 2.28 -6.44 -5.20
C THR A 243 0.92 -5.77 -5.04
N THR A 244 -0.18 -6.51 -5.23
CA THR A 244 -1.52 -5.96 -4.96
C THR A 244 -1.79 -5.92 -3.45
N GLY A 245 -2.99 -5.55 -3.01
CA GLY A 245 -3.43 -5.70 -1.60
C GLY A 245 -2.85 -4.74 -0.55
N GLY A 246 -1.74 -4.03 -0.81
CA GLY A 246 -1.22 -2.99 0.10
C GLY A 246 -1.66 -1.57 -0.23
N GLY A 247 -2.57 -1.43 -1.20
CA GLY A 247 -3.68 -0.49 -1.06
C GLY A 247 -4.54 -0.89 0.13
N GLY A 248 -4.00 -0.71 1.34
CA GLY A 248 -4.54 -1.29 2.55
C GLY A 248 -5.95 -0.80 2.83
N ASN A 249 -6.77 -1.65 3.46
CA ASN A 249 -7.87 -1.12 4.26
C ASN A 249 -7.30 -0.03 5.16
N PRO A 250 -7.94 1.16 5.25
CA PRO A 250 -7.44 2.25 6.08
C PRO A 250 -7.17 1.70 7.48
N ASP A 251 -5.90 1.79 7.87
CA ASP A 251 -5.25 1.17 9.03
C ASP A 251 -6.21 1.11 10.22
N PRO A 252 -6.38 0.00 11.00
CA PRO A 252 -7.58 -0.19 11.82
C PRO A 252 -7.94 0.93 12.83
N GLY A 253 -6.97 1.76 13.25
CA GLY A 253 -7.18 2.97 14.07
C GLY A 253 -7.42 4.29 13.30
N SER A 254 -7.16 4.32 12.00
CA SER A 254 -7.34 5.49 11.11
C SER A 254 -8.81 5.78 10.78
N LYS A 255 -9.06 7.03 10.36
CA LYS A 255 -10.40 7.57 10.18
C LYS A 255 -10.98 7.29 8.80
N VAL A 256 -12.26 6.93 8.77
CA VAL A 256 -13.05 6.92 7.53
C VAL A 256 -13.22 8.35 7.03
N LYS A 257 -13.04 8.54 5.73
CA LYS A 257 -13.23 9.79 4.98
C LYS A 257 -14.01 9.41 3.73
N LEU A 258 -15.34 9.47 3.81
CA LEU A 258 -16.25 8.85 2.83
C LEU A 258 -17.06 9.91 2.07
N GLY A 259 -17.06 9.88 0.74
CA GLY A 259 -17.85 10.80 -0.07
C GLY A 259 -18.93 10.10 -0.88
N TYR A 260 -20.12 10.69 -0.99
CA TYR A 260 -21.19 10.19 -1.86
C TYR A 260 -21.02 10.73 -3.28
N PHE A 261 -20.90 9.84 -4.26
CA PHE A 261 -20.87 10.14 -5.70
C PHE A 261 -22.22 9.79 -6.32
N THR A 262 -22.89 10.76 -6.93
CA THR A 262 -24.23 10.59 -7.51
C THR A 262 -24.18 10.07 -8.95
N GLU A 263 -24.92 8.99 -9.22
CA GLU A 263 -25.01 8.32 -10.52
C GLU A 263 -25.46 9.29 -11.62
N TRP A 264 -26.50 10.08 -11.33
CA TRP A 264 -27.03 11.15 -12.19
C TRP A 264 -26.15 12.42 -12.21
N GLY A 265 -25.06 12.47 -11.44
CA GLY A 265 -24.11 13.59 -11.41
C GLY A 265 -23.50 13.90 -12.78
N VAL A 266 -23.47 12.91 -13.67
CA VAL A 266 -22.94 13.00 -15.04
C VAL A 266 -23.82 13.79 -16.02
N TYR A 267 -25.03 14.21 -15.61
CA TYR A 267 -25.98 14.99 -16.42
C TYR A 267 -25.90 16.50 -16.07
N ASP A 268 -26.96 17.13 -15.60
CA ASP A 268 -27.05 18.60 -15.37
C ASP A 268 -26.05 19.17 -14.34
N ARG A 269 -25.52 18.29 -13.47
CA ARG A 269 -24.42 18.57 -12.54
C ARG A 269 -23.05 18.60 -13.24
N ASN A 270 -22.92 17.93 -14.39
CA ASN A 270 -21.70 17.73 -15.20
C ASN A 270 -20.49 17.35 -14.33
N PHE A 271 -20.69 16.40 -13.42
CA PHE A 271 -19.71 15.92 -12.47
C PHE A 271 -19.46 14.43 -12.68
N HIS A 272 -18.24 14.08 -13.08
CA HIS A 272 -17.82 12.74 -13.45
C HIS A 272 -16.74 12.24 -12.47
N VAL A 273 -16.45 10.95 -12.49
CA VAL A 273 -15.42 10.35 -11.61
C VAL A 273 -14.05 11.01 -11.82
N LYS A 274 -13.74 11.49 -13.04
CA LYS A 274 -12.53 12.29 -13.35
C LYS A 274 -12.42 13.56 -12.50
N ASN A 275 -13.53 14.15 -12.05
CA ASN A 275 -13.48 15.31 -11.17
C ASN A 275 -12.95 14.98 -9.77
N LEU A 276 -13.01 13.71 -9.33
CA LEU A 276 -12.39 13.25 -8.07
C LEU A 276 -10.86 13.21 -8.17
N GLU A 277 -10.36 12.80 -9.34
CA GLU A 277 -8.93 12.81 -9.70
C GLU A 277 -8.42 14.26 -9.87
N THR A 278 -9.05 15.06 -10.73
CA THR A 278 -8.53 16.39 -11.10
C THR A 278 -8.64 17.44 -9.98
N SER A 279 -9.52 17.24 -9.00
CA SER A 279 -9.57 18.06 -7.77
C SER A 279 -8.59 17.58 -6.69
N GLY A 280 -7.90 16.46 -6.93
CA GLY A 280 -7.10 15.76 -5.93
C GLY A 280 -7.90 15.19 -4.76
N SER A 281 -9.24 15.12 -4.85
CA SER A 281 -10.11 14.57 -3.80
C SER A 281 -9.91 13.07 -3.59
N ALA A 282 -9.64 12.30 -4.65
CA ALA A 282 -9.42 10.85 -4.58
C ALA A 282 -8.28 10.45 -3.63
N ALA A 283 -7.17 11.21 -3.62
CA ALA A 283 -6.03 11.00 -2.73
C ALA A 283 -6.28 11.46 -1.28
N LYS A 284 -7.41 12.13 -0.99
CA LYS A 284 -7.75 12.72 0.31
C LYS A 284 -8.82 11.91 1.06
N ILE A 285 -9.63 11.13 0.34
CA ILE A 285 -10.67 10.23 0.89
C ILE A 285 -10.12 8.84 1.21
N THR A 286 -10.94 7.98 1.82
CA THR A 286 -10.69 6.52 1.91
C THR A 286 -11.80 5.68 1.29
N HIS A 287 -13.01 6.24 1.17
CA HIS A 287 -14.18 5.54 0.63
C HIS A 287 -15.00 6.44 -0.30
N ILE A 288 -15.65 5.83 -1.29
CA ILE A 288 -16.74 6.40 -2.10
C ILE A 288 -17.99 5.56 -1.85
N ASN A 289 -19.13 6.18 -1.56
CA ASN A 289 -20.44 5.56 -1.75
C ASN A 289 -20.96 5.93 -3.13
N TYR A 290 -21.09 4.94 -4.01
CA TYR A 290 -21.72 5.09 -5.32
C TYR A 290 -23.24 5.07 -5.15
N SER A 291 -23.90 6.18 -5.46
CA SER A 291 -25.28 6.47 -5.03
C SER A 291 -26.18 6.78 -6.23
N PHE A 292 -27.26 6.04 -6.50
CA PHE A 292 -27.80 4.91 -5.75
C PHE A 292 -28.10 3.73 -6.66
N GLY A 293 -28.06 2.53 -6.10
CA GLY A 293 -28.89 1.44 -6.60
C GLY A 293 -30.32 1.59 -6.10
N ASN A 294 -31.29 1.19 -6.92
CA ASN A 294 -32.70 1.22 -6.59
C ASN A 294 -33.07 -0.01 -5.73
N VAL A 295 -34.06 0.11 -4.85
CA VAL A 295 -34.68 -1.02 -4.15
C VAL A 295 -36.12 -1.15 -4.63
N THR A 296 -36.43 -2.24 -5.33
CA THR A 296 -37.74 -2.45 -5.95
C THR A 296 -38.09 -3.94 -6.00
N GLY A 297 -39.36 -4.30 -5.84
CA GLY A 297 -39.79 -5.71 -5.76
C GLY A 297 -39.18 -6.51 -4.60
N GLY A 298 -38.69 -5.82 -3.56
CA GLY A 298 -37.90 -6.43 -2.48
C GLY A 298 -36.50 -6.88 -2.91
N GLN A 299 -35.95 -6.32 -3.99
CA GLN A 299 -34.64 -6.64 -4.56
C GLN A 299 -33.81 -5.37 -4.81
N CYS A 300 -32.48 -5.52 -4.84
CA CYS A 300 -31.57 -4.49 -5.34
C CYS A 300 -31.59 -4.46 -6.88
N ALA A 301 -31.59 -3.26 -7.47
CA ALA A 301 -31.55 -3.02 -8.90
C ALA A 301 -30.64 -1.84 -9.27
N ILE A 302 -30.23 -1.75 -10.53
CA ILE A 302 -29.52 -0.57 -11.07
C ILE A 302 -30.53 0.57 -11.19
N GLY A 303 -30.14 1.79 -10.81
CA GLY A 303 -30.97 3.00 -10.98
C GLY A 303 -31.05 3.41 -12.45
N ASP A 304 -29.92 3.81 -13.01
CA ASP A 304 -29.73 4.19 -14.41
C ASP A 304 -28.58 3.39 -15.04
N ALA A 305 -28.94 2.40 -15.87
CA ALA A 305 -27.98 1.57 -16.59
C ALA A 305 -27.07 2.37 -17.55
N TYR A 306 -27.53 3.50 -18.08
CA TYR A 306 -26.73 4.32 -18.99
C TYR A 306 -25.60 5.00 -18.23
N ALA A 307 -25.92 5.77 -17.19
CA ALA A 307 -24.91 6.38 -16.32
C ALA A 307 -23.99 5.33 -15.65
N ALA A 308 -24.55 4.23 -15.16
CA ALA A 308 -23.80 3.18 -14.46
C ALA A 308 -22.71 2.52 -15.33
N TYR A 309 -23.07 1.96 -16.50
CA TYR A 309 -22.14 1.10 -17.25
C TYR A 309 -22.19 1.18 -18.78
N GLN A 310 -23.00 2.06 -19.40
CA GLN A 310 -23.12 2.14 -20.87
C GLN A 310 -22.64 3.48 -21.46
N LYS A 311 -22.65 4.56 -20.69
CA LYS A 311 -22.14 5.87 -21.13
C LYS A 311 -20.64 5.78 -21.39
N THR A 312 -20.22 5.96 -22.63
CA THR A 312 -18.81 6.08 -22.99
C THR A 312 -18.22 7.45 -22.62
N TYR A 313 -16.90 7.45 -22.45
CA TYR A 313 -16.03 8.58 -22.20
C TYR A 313 -14.89 8.61 -23.24
N ASP A 314 -14.52 9.80 -23.70
CA ASP A 314 -13.31 9.98 -24.50
C ASP A 314 -12.07 10.15 -23.60
N ALA A 315 -10.88 10.12 -24.20
CA ALA A 315 -9.61 10.33 -23.51
C ALA A 315 -9.53 11.67 -22.73
N ALA A 316 -10.25 12.69 -23.19
CA ALA A 316 -10.34 13.98 -22.49
C ALA A 316 -11.19 13.88 -21.21
N SER A 317 -12.16 12.98 -21.17
CA SER A 317 -13.18 12.86 -20.11
C SER A 317 -12.99 11.64 -19.17
N SER A 318 -12.17 10.65 -19.53
CA SER A 318 -11.89 9.45 -18.72
C SER A 318 -10.82 9.66 -17.63
N VAL A 319 -10.85 8.87 -16.57
CA VAL A 319 -9.98 8.99 -15.40
C VAL A 319 -8.53 8.65 -15.73
N ASP A 320 -8.26 7.58 -16.49
CA ASP A 320 -6.90 7.17 -16.86
C ASP A 320 -6.34 7.87 -18.11
N GLY A 321 -7.21 8.46 -18.94
CA GLY A 321 -6.83 9.18 -20.16
C GLY A 321 -6.96 8.35 -21.45
N THR A 322 -7.48 7.13 -21.37
CA THR A 322 -7.83 6.28 -22.52
C THR A 322 -9.29 6.53 -22.92
N ALA A 323 -9.64 6.46 -24.21
CA ALA A 323 -11.05 6.50 -24.62
C ALA A 323 -11.70 5.11 -24.46
N ASP A 324 -12.94 5.06 -24.00
CA ASP A 324 -13.74 3.83 -24.01
C ASP A 324 -13.95 3.34 -25.46
N THR A 325 -13.86 2.02 -25.71
CA THR A 325 -14.19 1.42 -27.01
C THR A 325 -15.67 1.11 -27.14
N TRP A 326 -16.17 0.99 -28.37
CA TRP A 326 -17.60 0.74 -28.65
C TRP A 326 -18.06 -0.69 -28.27
N ASP A 327 -17.11 -1.61 -28.11
CA ASP A 327 -17.30 -3.05 -27.89
C ASP A 327 -16.95 -3.51 -26.46
N GLN A 328 -16.48 -2.61 -25.58
CA GLN A 328 -16.16 -2.99 -24.20
C GLN A 328 -17.43 -3.31 -23.38
N PRO A 329 -17.41 -4.34 -22.51
CA PRO A 329 -18.62 -4.80 -21.81
C PRO A 329 -19.08 -3.90 -20.65
N VAL A 330 -18.26 -2.93 -20.24
CA VAL A 330 -18.53 -1.96 -19.16
C VAL A 330 -17.86 -0.63 -19.50
N ALA A 331 -18.65 0.42 -19.64
CA ALA A 331 -18.23 1.82 -19.65
C ALA A 331 -18.78 2.51 -18.39
N GLY A 332 -19.26 3.75 -18.51
CA GLY A 332 -20.03 4.44 -17.47
C GLY A 332 -19.25 4.72 -16.19
N ASN A 333 -19.96 5.13 -15.15
CA ASN A 333 -19.39 5.41 -13.83
C ASN A 333 -18.61 4.21 -13.27
N ILE A 334 -19.04 2.98 -13.53
CA ILE A 334 -18.40 1.76 -13.04
C ILE A 334 -17.01 1.56 -13.68
N ASN A 335 -16.83 1.76 -15.00
CA ASN A 335 -15.49 1.71 -15.60
C ASN A 335 -14.60 2.87 -15.12
N GLN A 336 -15.18 4.05 -14.94
CA GLN A 336 -14.44 5.22 -14.46
C GLN A 336 -14.03 5.08 -12.97
N LEU A 337 -14.81 4.37 -12.14
CA LEU A 337 -14.43 3.99 -10.78
C LEU A 337 -13.34 2.91 -10.76
N ARG A 338 -13.38 1.93 -11.68
CA ARG A 338 -12.27 0.99 -11.91
C ARG A 338 -10.96 1.72 -12.21
N GLU A 339 -10.98 2.66 -13.15
CA GLU A 339 -9.82 3.50 -13.48
C GLU A 339 -9.32 4.29 -12.27
N LEU A 340 -10.22 4.83 -11.44
CA LEU A 340 -9.85 5.55 -10.23
C LEU A 340 -9.19 4.63 -9.19
N LYS A 341 -9.69 3.40 -8.98
CA LYS A 341 -9.06 2.41 -8.09
C LYS A 341 -7.68 1.96 -8.59
N LYS A 342 -7.45 1.86 -9.91
CA LYS A 342 -6.10 1.60 -10.47
C LYS A 342 -5.08 2.68 -10.08
N LYS A 343 -5.51 3.95 -10.03
CA LYS A 343 -4.68 5.09 -9.60
C LYS A 343 -4.54 5.22 -8.09
N HIS A 344 -5.60 4.89 -7.35
CA HIS A 344 -5.69 5.03 -5.90
C HIS A 344 -6.01 3.65 -5.28
N PRO A 345 -5.05 2.70 -5.22
CA PRO A 345 -5.34 1.30 -4.87
C PRO A 345 -5.86 1.07 -3.44
N GLY A 346 -5.66 2.03 -2.52
CA GLY A 346 -6.26 2.02 -1.18
C GLY A 346 -7.69 2.59 -1.11
N LEU A 347 -8.24 3.06 -2.24
CA LEU A 347 -9.59 3.61 -2.31
C LEU A 347 -10.62 2.50 -2.35
N LYS A 348 -11.61 2.59 -1.47
CA LYS A 348 -12.74 1.66 -1.39
C LYS A 348 -13.99 2.25 -2.03
N VAL A 349 -14.73 1.44 -2.76
CA VAL A 349 -15.99 1.86 -3.41
C VAL A 349 -17.12 0.95 -2.93
N ILE A 350 -18.14 1.53 -2.32
CA ILE A 350 -19.29 0.83 -1.75
C ILE A 350 -20.52 1.21 -2.60
N TRP A 351 -21.33 0.25 -3.03
CA TRP A 351 -22.59 0.59 -3.72
C TRP A 351 -23.68 0.86 -2.69
N SER A 352 -24.20 2.09 -2.64
CA SER A 352 -25.29 2.48 -1.75
C SER A 352 -26.64 2.24 -2.42
N PHE A 353 -27.58 1.64 -1.70
CA PHE A 353 -28.93 1.35 -2.19
C PHE A 353 -30.00 2.09 -1.38
N GLY A 354 -30.96 2.70 -2.08
CA GLY A 354 -32.06 3.44 -1.48
C GLY A 354 -31.91 4.95 -1.62
N GLY A 355 -31.69 5.63 -0.50
CA GLY A 355 -31.85 7.08 -0.34
C GLY A 355 -33.31 7.51 -0.45
N TRP A 356 -33.55 8.82 -0.32
CA TRP A 356 -34.87 9.44 -0.18
C TRP A 356 -35.96 8.93 -1.14
N THR A 357 -35.62 8.73 -2.42
CA THR A 357 -36.59 8.40 -3.47
C THR A 357 -36.82 6.89 -3.64
N TRP A 358 -35.83 6.04 -3.36
CA TRP A 358 -35.93 4.58 -3.61
C TRP A 358 -36.05 3.74 -2.32
N SER A 359 -36.11 4.39 -1.15
CA SER A 359 -36.33 3.71 0.13
C SER A 359 -37.66 2.96 0.26
N GLY A 360 -38.67 3.29 -0.55
CA GLY A 360 -40.00 2.64 -0.50
C GLY A 360 -39.99 1.13 -0.77
N GLY A 361 -38.97 0.60 -1.45
CA GLY A 361 -38.83 -0.84 -1.67
C GLY A 361 -38.37 -1.64 -0.45
N PHE A 362 -37.80 -1.00 0.58
CA PHE A 362 -37.27 -1.73 1.74
C PHE A 362 -38.35 -2.41 2.58
N THR A 363 -39.58 -1.89 2.61
CA THR A 363 -40.74 -2.55 3.24
C THR A 363 -41.06 -3.91 2.60
N GLN A 364 -40.69 -4.13 1.34
CA GLN A 364 -40.74 -5.46 0.70
C GLN A 364 -39.48 -6.28 0.98
N ALA A 365 -38.29 -5.66 0.95
CA ALA A 365 -37.02 -6.32 1.27
C ALA A 365 -37.02 -6.93 2.69
N ALA A 366 -37.61 -6.23 3.66
CA ALA A 366 -37.75 -6.67 5.04
C ALA A 366 -38.64 -7.91 5.23
N GLN A 367 -39.51 -8.23 4.27
CA GLN A 367 -40.36 -9.43 4.30
C GLN A 367 -39.56 -10.70 3.96
N ASN A 368 -38.48 -10.58 3.17
CA ASN A 368 -37.55 -11.67 2.92
C ASN A 368 -36.10 -11.16 2.82
N PRO A 369 -35.46 -10.85 3.97
CA PRO A 369 -34.10 -10.31 4.02
C PRO A 369 -33.07 -11.18 3.30
N THR A 370 -33.24 -12.51 3.32
CA THR A 370 -32.34 -13.45 2.64
C THR A 370 -32.47 -13.37 1.13
N ALA A 371 -33.69 -13.23 0.58
CA ALA A 371 -33.87 -13.03 -0.87
C ALA A 371 -33.33 -11.67 -1.31
N PHE A 372 -33.61 -10.61 -0.56
CA PHE A 372 -33.05 -9.28 -0.79
C PHE A 372 -31.50 -9.32 -0.82
N ALA A 373 -30.87 -9.85 0.23
CA ALA A 373 -29.42 -9.93 0.32
C ALA A 373 -28.79 -10.74 -0.83
N ASN A 374 -29.43 -11.83 -1.28
CA ASN A 374 -28.98 -12.56 -2.47
C ASN A 374 -29.07 -11.71 -3.75
N SER A 375 -30.15 -10.95 -3.96
CA SER A 375 -30.27 -10.05 -5.12
C SER A 375 -29.20 -8.97 -5.14
N CYS A 376 -28.91 -8.36 -3.98
CA CYS A 376 -27.90 -7.31 -3.84
C CYS A 376 -26.49 -7.84 -4.07
N TYR A 377 -26.14 -8.99 -3.51
CA TYR A 377 -24.85 -9.63 -3.77
C TYR A 377 -24.68 -9.96 -5.25
N ASN A 378 -25.69 -10.55 -5.89
CA ASN A 378 -25.62 -10.90 -7.32
C ASN A 378 -25.44 -9.69 -8.24
N LEU A 379 -25.78 -8.48 -7.79
CA LEU A 379 -25.61 -7.23 -8.52
C LEU A 379 -24.28 -6.52 -8.21
N VAL A 380 -23.88 -6.47 -6.93
CA VAL A 380 -22.61 -5.84 -6.51
C VAL A 380 -21.41 -6.68 -6.98
N GLU A 381 -21.52 -8.00 -6.90
CA GLU A 381 -20.49 -8.99 -7.27
C GLU A 381 -20.67 -9.52 -8.71
N ASP A 382 -21.31 -8.75 -9.60
CA ASP A 382 -21.44 -9.14 -11.01
C ASP A 382 -20.04 -9.28 -11.65
N PRO A 383 -19.72 -10.39 -12.34
CA PRO A 383 -18.40 -10.63 -12.91
C PRO A 383 -17.88 -9.53 -13.86
N ARG A 384 -18.75 -8.66 -14.36
CA ARG A 384 -18.38 -7.49 -15.18
C ARG A 384 -17.65 -6.40 -14.39
N TRP A 385 -17.82 -6.34 -13.07
CA TRP A 385 -17.25 -5.31 -12.19
C TRP A 385 -16.84 -5.79 -10.79
N ALA A 386 -16.53 -7.08 -10.65
CA ALA A 386 -16.03 -7.69 -9.41
C ALA A 386 -14.66 -7.14 -8.92
N ASP A 387 -14.03 -6.21 -9.64
CA ASP A 387 -12.86 -5.44 -9.23
C ASP A 387 -13.21 -4.04 -8.66
N VAL A 388 -14.44 -3.57 -8.88
CA VAL A 388 -14.88 -2.20 -8.57
C VAL A 388 -15.36 -2.05 -7.14
N PHE A 389 -16.33 -2.85 -6.72
CA PHE A 389 -16.96 -2.67 -5.40
C PHE A 389 -16.23 -3.47 -4.31
N ASP A 390 -16.15 -2.90 -3.11
CA ASP A 390 -15.60 -3.49 -1.90
C ASP A 390 -16.69 -3.78 -0.85
N GLY A 391 -17.97 -3.65 -1.22
CA GLY A 391 -19.12 -3.89 -0.35
C GLY A 391 -20.39 -3.13 -0.71
N ILE A 392 -21.35 -3.13 0.23
CA ILE A 392 -22.68 -2.53 0.11
C ILE A 392 -23.00 -1.54 1.25
N ASP A 393 -23.75 -0.49 0.92
CA ASP A 393 -24.32 0.48 1.86
C ASP A 393 -25.86 0.48 1.74
N ILE A 394 -26.54 0.55 2.88
CA ILE A 394 -28.01 0.57 2.96
C ILE A 394 -28.47 1.93 3.46
N ASP A 395 -29.06 2.71 2.57
CA ASP A 395 -29.60 4.03 2.88
C ASP A 395 -31.14 3.94 2.89
N TRP A 396 -31.69 3.45 4.01
CA TRP A 396 -33.13 3.34 4.21
C TRP A 396 -33.66 4.57 4.93
N GLU A 397 -34.47 5.37 4.21
CA GLU A 397 -35.11 6.59 4.68
C GLU A 397 -36.65 6.43 4.83
N TYR A 398 -37.18 5.98 5.96
CA TYR A 398 -36.51 5.49 7.18
C TYR A 398 -37.17 4.20 7.68
N PRO A 399 -36.41 3.24 8.28
CA PRO A 399 -36.99 2.03 8.84
C PRO A 399 -37.93 2.33 9.99
N ASN A 400 -39.10 1.68 9.99
CA ASN A 400 -40.16 1.80 10.99
C ASN A 400 -40.59 3.25 11.32
N ALA A 401 -40.44 4.17 10.35
CA ALA A 401 -40.76 5.59 10.47
C ALA A 401 -41.11 6.20 9.10
N CYS A 402 -41.43 7.50 9.07
CA CYS A 402 -41.72 8.23 7.83
C CYS A 402 -40.49 8.97 7.29
N GLY A 403 -40.09 8.62 6.07
CA GLY A 403 -39.35 9.48 5.12
C GLY A 403 -40.31 10.00 4.05
N LEU A 404 -39.94 9.88 2.77
CA LEU A 404 -40.87 10.14 1.64
C LEU A 404 -42.11 9.23 1.68
N SER A 405 -41.95 8.01 2.23
CA SER A 405 -43.03 7.09 2.58
C SER A 405 -42.87 6.62 4.03
N CYS A 406 -43.96 6.25 4.68
CA CYS A 406 -43.93 5.65 6.02
C CYS A 406 -43.73 4.14 5.94
N ASP A 407 -42.67 3.63 6.57
CA ASP A 407 -42.50 2.21 6.85
C ASP A 407 -43.12 1.83 8.20
N SER A 408 -43.66 0.61 8.27
CA SER A 408 -44.16 0.00 9.50
C SER A 408 -43.69 -1.46 9.65
N SER A 409 -42.49 -1.78 9.16
CA SER A 409 -41.93 -3.14 9.19
C SER A 409 -41.51 -3.60 10.60
N GLY A 410 -41.58 -2.71 11.59
CA GLY A 410 -41.21 -2.96 12.98
C GLY A 410 -39.73 -2.71 13.26
N ALA A 411 -39.41 -2.33 14.51
CA ALA A 411 -38.07 -1.88 14.90
C ALA A 411 -36.91 -2.86 14.59
N ALA A 412 -37.20 -4.17 14.47
CA ALA A 412 -36.21 -5.20 14.13
C ALA A 412 -35.97 -5.39 12.62
N ALA A 413 -36.79 -4.82 11.73
CA ALA A 413 -36.71 -5.05 10.29
C ALA A 413 -35.34 -4.69 9.70
N PHE A 414 -34.84 -3.49 10.00
CA PHE A 414 -33.52 -3.03 9.58
C PHE A 414 -32.40 -3.97 10.03
N LYS A 415 -32.43 -4.41 11.31
CA LYS A 415 -31.47 -5.40 11.85
C LYS A 415 -31.49 -6.70 11.05
N ASN A 416 -32.68 -7.20 10.71
CA ASN A 416 -32.82 -8.44 9.94
C ASN A 416 -32.27 -8.29 8.52
N VAL A 417 -32.49 -7.13 7.88
CA VAL A 417 -31.91 -6.77 6.56
C VAL A 417 -30.38 -6.73 6.61
N VAL A 418 -29.78 -5.95 7.52
CA VAL A 418 -28.29 -5.87 7.57
C VAL A 418 -27.63 -7.15 8.07
N SER A 419 -28.33 -7.96 8.89
CA SER A 419 -27.86 -9.29 9.30
C SER A 419 -27.82 -10.28 8.13
N ALA A 420 -28.88 -10.30 7.30
CA ALA A 420 -28.90 -11.13 6.09
C ALA A 420 -27.84 -10.70 5.07
N LEU A 421 -27.61 -9.38 4.92
CA LEU A 421 -26.52 -8.84 4.11
C LEU A 421 -25.15 -9.27 4.65
N ARG A 422 -24.86 -9.11 5.94
CA ARG A 422 -23.61 -9.58 6.55
C ARG A 422 -23.41 -11.08 6.37
N THR A 423 -24.47 -11.87 6.50
CA THR A 423 -24.43 -13.32 6.28
C THR A 423 -24.09 -13.67 4.83
N LYS A 424 -24.53 -12.87 3.85
CA LYS A 424 -24.31 -13.11 2.42
C LYS A 424 -22.98 -12.54 1.90
N PHE A 425 -22.59 -11.34 2.32
CA PHE A 425 -21.35 -10.66 1.92
C PHE A 425 -20.12 -11.10 2.76
N GLY A 426 -20.33 -11.78 3.89
CA GLY A 426 -19.26 -12.30 4.73
C GLY A 426 -18.49 -11.23 5.49
N SER A 427 -17.27 -11.56 5.93
CA SER A 427 -16.40 -10.67 6.73
C SER A 427 -15.40 -9.85 5.91
N SER A 428 -15.20 -10.19 4.63
CA SER A 428 -14.21 -9.53 3.77
C SER A 428 -14.73 -8.27 3.10
N ASN A 429 -16.03 -8.25 2.77
CA ASN A 429 -16.71 -7.11 2.16
C ASN A 429 -17.29 -6.18 3.23
N LEU A 430 -17.35 -4.90 2.88
CA LEU A 430 -17.99 -3.89 3.70
C LEU A 430 -19.52 -4.04 3.66
N VAL A 431 -20.17 -3.91 4.82
CA VAL A 431 -21.62 -3.73 4.93
C VAL A 431 -21.84 -2.51 5.80
N THR A 432 -22.32 -1.43 5.22
CA THR A 432 -22.53 -0.14 5.90
C THR A 432 -23.99 0.29 5.78
N ALA A 433 -24.37 1.34 6.49
CA ALA A 433 -25.69 1.95 6.31
C ALA A 433 -25.67 3.44 6.65
N ALA A 434 -26.36 4.25 5.85
CA ALA A 434 -26.76 5.58 6.25
C ALA A 434 -27.96 5.51 7.20
N ILE A 435 -27.95 6.35 8.24
CA ILE A 435 -29.02 6.39 9.24
C ILE A 435 -29.37 7.83 9.62
N THR A 436 -30.64 8.02 9.98
CA THR A 436 -31.19 9.29 10.47
C THR A 436 -30.45 9.84 11.70
N ALA A 437 -30.35 11.17 11.79
CA ALA A 437 -29.87 11.87 12.97
C ALA A 437 -30.98 12.39 13.91
N ASP A 438 -32.25 12.02 13.68
CA ASP A 438 -33.38 12.48 14.49
C ASP A 438 -33.31 11.97 15.94
N ALA A 439 -32.72 12.79 16.81
CA ALA A 439 -32.50 12.48 18.21
C ALA A 439 -33.65 12.92 19.13
N SER A 440 -34.71 13.54 18.60
CA SER A 440 -35.87 13.99 19.40
C SER A 440 -36.51 12.84 20.19
N SER A 441 -37.26 13.15 21.26
CA SER A 441 -37.85 12.12 22.13
C SER A 441 -38.92 11.30 21.38
N GLY A 442 -38.67 10.02 21.13
CA GLY A 442 -39.51 9.19 20.26
C GLY A 442 -39.29 9.40 18.75
N GLY A 443 -38.31 10.23 18.37
CA GLY A 443 -37.87 10.45 16.99
C GLY A 443 -37.21 9.22 16.37
N LYS A 444 -36.84 9.31 15.09
CA LYS A 444 -36.51 8.12 14.26
C LYS A 444 -35.34 7.26 14.78
N ILE A 445 -34.41 7.80 15.58
CA ILE A 445 -33.37 7.00 16.27
C ILE A 445 -33.97 6.03 17.32
N ASP A 446 -35.14 6.32 17.89
CA ASP A 446 -35.85 5.42 18.82
C ASP A 446 -36.72 4.37 18.11
N ALA A 447 -37.12 4.61 16.86
CA ALA A 447 -38.05 3.76 16.12
C ALA A 447 -37.45 2.42 15.65
N THR A 448 -36.11 2.30 15.62
CA THR A 448 -35.39 1.13 15.05
C THR A 448 -34.27 0.63 15.96
N ASP A 449 -34.06 -0.68 15.95
CA ASP A 449 -33.01 -1.40 16.70
C ASP A 449 -31.62 -1.25 16.05
N TYR A 450 -31.15 0.00 15.95
CA TYR A 450 -29.79 0.32 15.50
C TYR A 450 -28.70 -0.28 16.42
N ALA A 451 -29.02 -0.50 17.70
CA ALA A 451 -28.08 -1.11 18.65
C ALA A 451 -27.85 -2.59 18.34
N GLY A 452 -28.93 -3.38 18.20
CA GLY A 452 -28.84 -4.78 17.79
C GLY A 452 -28.32 -4.97 16.36
N ALA A 453 -28.51 -3.97 15.49
CA ALA A 453 -27.97 -3.97 14.13
C ALA A 453 -26.47 -3.62 14.04
N ALA A 454 -25.90 -2.91 15.02
CA ALA A 454 -24.52 -2.39 15.00
C ALA A 454 -23.42 -3.47 14.93
N GLN A 455 -23.76 -4.73 15.25
CA GLN A 455 -22.86 -5.88 15.13
C GLN A 455 -22.70 -6.39 13.70
N TYR A 456 -23.63 -6.09 12.80
CA TYR A 456 -23.64 -6.58 11.42
C TYR A 456 -23.06 -5.57 10.42
N VAL A 457 -23.16 -4.27 10.69
CA VAL A 457 -22.50 -3.23 9.89
C VAL A 457 -21.06 -2.98 10.32
N ASP A 458 -20.19 -2.53 9.41
CA ASP A 458 -18.85 -2.03 9.72
C ASP A 458 -18.91 -0.70 10.46
N TRP A 459 -19.77 0.22 9.99
CA TRP A 459 -20.14 1.47 10.64
C TRP A 459 -21.48 1.99 10.09
N TYR A 460 -22.02 3.02 10.76
CA TYR A 460 -23.13 3.85 10.30
C TYR A 460 -22.64 5.22 9.81
N ASN A 461 -23.20 5.68 8.70
CA ASN A 461 -23.10 7.05 8.21
C ASN A 461 -24.27 7.85 8.81
N VAL A 462 -24.05 8.54 9.94
CA VAL A 462 -25.15 9.26 10.64
C VAL A 462 -25.40 10.60 9.96
N MET A 463 -26.53 10.73 9.25
CA MET A 463 -26.92 11.88 8.44
C MET A 463 -27.22 13.11 9.29
N THR A 464 -26.14 13.74 9.79
CA THR A 464 -26.12 14.83 10.78
C THR A 464 -26.14 16.20 10.11
N TYR A 465 -26.98 16.27 9.07
CA TYR A 465 -27.36 17.42 8.25
C TYR A 465 -28.88 17.33 8.02
N ASP A 466 -29.44 18.32 7.34
CA ASP A 466 -30.88 18.40 7.02
C ASP A 466 -31.81 18.32 8.24
N PHE A 467 -31.34 18.86 9.35
CA PHE A 467 -32.17 19.12 10.53
C PHE A 467 -33.22 20.21 10.29
N PHE A 468 -32.92 21.21 9.45
CA PHE A 468 -33.80 22.33 9.16
C PHE A 468 -33.69 22.74 7.68
N GLY A 469 -34.81 23.14 7.07
CA GLY A 469 -34.85 23.46 5.65
C GLY A 469 -36.20 24.02 5.22
N ALA A 470 -36.29 24.48 3.97
CA ALA A 470 -37.44 25.22 3.47
C ALA A 470 -38.71 24.39 3.17
N TRP A 471 -38.77 23.14 3.62
CA TRP A 471 -40.05 22.45 3.86
C TRP A 471 -40.86 23.19 4.93
N ASP A 472 -40.18 23.76 5.93
CA ASP A 472 -40.72 24.74 6.88
C ASP A 472 -40.72 26.12 6.19
N ALA A 473 -41.64 26.32 5.25
CA ALA A 473 -41.62 27.43 4.29
C ALA A 473 -41.58 28.83 4.93
N ASP A 474 -42.33 29.03 6.03
CA ASP A 474 -42.38 30.29 6.78
C ASP A 474 -41.18 30.46 7.76
N GLY A 475 -40.28 29.48 7.79
CA GLY A 475 -39.20 29.37 8.77
C GLY A 475 -39.67 28.76 10.10
N PRO A 476 -38.97 29.02 11.22
CA PRO A 476 -37.84 29.93 11.34
C PRO A 476 -36.55 29.42 10.65
N THR A 477 -35.76 30.35 10.09
CA THR A 477 -34.45 30.05 9.50
C THR A 477 -33.50 29.45 10.55
N ALA A 478 -32.99 28.25 10.31
CA ALA A 478 -32.09 27.56 11.24
C ALA A 478 -30.95 26.84 10.50
N PRO A 479 -29.78 26.62 11.12
CA PRO A 479 -28.66 25.98 10.45
C PRO A 479 -28.93 24.50 10.22
N HIS A 480 -28.89 24.01 8.97
CA HIS A 480 -29.32 22.65 8.64
C HIS A 480 -28.40 21.53 9.19
N SER A 481 -27.17 21.85 9.61
CA SER A 481 -26.16 20.86 10.05
C SER A 481 -25.54 21.14 11.43
N PRO A 482 -26.26 21.70 12.43
CA PRO A 482 -25.62 22.27 13.61
C PRO A 482 -24.98 21.15 14.45
N LEU A 483 -23.72 21.35 14.83
CA LEU A 483 -22.94 20.41 15.63
C LEU A 483 -23.51 20.26 17.04
N THR A 484 -24.05 21.33 17.63
CA THR A 484 -24.60 21.36 19.00
C THR A 484 -25.98 22.00 19.04
N SER A 485 -26.66 21.93 20.18
CA SER A 485 -27.80 22.82 20.45
C SER A 485 -27.36 24.29 20.59
N TYR A 486 -28.32 25.21 20.47
CA TYR A 486 -28.15 26.66 20.69
C TYR A 486 -29.47 27.28 21.17
N SER A 487 -29.40 28.45 21.81
CA SER A 487 -30.61 29.17 22.26
C SER A 487 -31.43 29.63 21.05
N GLY A 488 -32.69 29.22 20.98
CA GLY A 488 -33.56 29.47 19.82
C GLY A 488 -33.48 28.41 18.70
N ILE A 489 -32.89 27.24 18.96
CA ILE A 489 -33.03 26.09 18.04
C ILE A 489 -34.52 25.68 17.92
N PRO A 490 -35.07 25.46 16.71
CA PRO A 490 -36.52 25.22 16.57
C PRO A 490 -37.00 23.86 17.10
N LEU A 491 -36.14 22.83 17.09
CA LEU A 491 -36.45 21.47 17.53
C LEU A 491 -35.35 20.93 18.44
N ASP A 492 -35.73 20.40 19.60
CA ASP A 492 -34.79 19.74 20.52
C ASP A 492 -34.32 18.38 19.96
N GLY A 493 -33.04 18.11 20.13
CA GLY A 493 -32.38 16.91 19.58
C GLY A 493 -31.99 17.02 18.10
N TYR A 494 -32.39 18.07 17.39
CA TYR A 494 -32.06 18.27 15.97
C TYR A 494 -30.67 18.94 15.80
N ASN A 495 -29.63 18.25 16.28
CA ASN A 495 -28.22 18.62 16.13
C ASN A 495 -27.30 17.39 16.22
N SER A 496 -26.08 17.50 15.69
CA SER A 496 -25.18 16.35 15.55
C SER A 496 -24.77 15.71 16.88
N ASP A 497 -24.51 16.52 17.92
CA ASP A 497 -24.09 16.01 19.23
C ASP A 497 -25.21 15.24 19.93
N ALA A 498 -26.46 15.69 19.83
CA ALA A 498 -27.61 14.95 20.34
C ALA A 498 -27.76 13.59 19.63
N ALA A 499 -27.60 13.53 18.31
CA ALA A 499 -27.68 12.28 17.54
C ALA A 499 -26.59 11.28 17.94
N ILE A 500 -25.33 11.72 17.95
CA ILE A 500 -24.17 10.90 18.33
C ILE A 500 -24.26 10.46 19.79
N THR A 501 -24.65 11.34 20.71
CA THR A 501 -24.83 11.02 22.13
C THR A 501 -25.96 10.02 22.35
N LYS A 502 -27.08 10.14 21.62
CA LYS A 502 -28.21 9.20 21.72
C LYS A 502 -27.85 7.80 21.19
N LEU A 503 -27.14 7.71 20.07
CA LEU A 503 -26.65 6.44 19.52
C LEU A 503 -25.64 5.77 20.45
N LYS A 504 -24.70 6.54 21.02
CA LYS A 504 -23.76 6.07 22.05
C LYS A 504 -24.49 5.64 23.34
N GLY A 505 -25.54 6.36 23.74
CA GLY A 505 -26.41 6.01 24.88
C GLY A 505 -27.20 4.73 24.69
N LYS A 506 -27.52 4.34 23.44
CA LYS A 506 -28.05 3.02 23.08
C LYS A 506 -27.00 1.91 23.01
N GLY A 507 -25.74 2.19 23.38
CA GLY A 507 -24.64 1.22 23.42
C GLY A 507 -23.83 1.10 22.13
N ILE A 508 -24.08 1.92 21.11
CA ILE A 508 -23.32 1.89 19.86
C ILE A 508 -21.96 2.57 20.08
N ALA A 509 -20.87 1.83 19.87
CA ALA A 509 -19.52 2.37 20.05
C ALA A 509 -19.24 3.54 19.07
N GLY A 510 -18.48 4.55 19.51
CA GLY A 510 -18.08 5.66 18.63
C GLY A 510 -17.35 5.18 17.37
N SER A 511 -16.54 4.12 17.49
CA SER A 511 -15.86 3.43 16.38
C SER A 511 -16.79 2.72 15.39
N LYS A 512 -18.11 2.78 15.58
CA LYS A 512 -19.16 2.37 14.63
C LYS A 512 -19.93 3.55 14.01
N LEU A 513 -19.57 4.80 14.29
CA LEU A 513 -20.30 5.99 13.82
C LEU A 513 -19.39 6.95 13.03
N ASN A 514 -19.84 7.38 11.85
CA ASN A 514 -19.29 8.52 11.12
C ASN A 514 -20.18 9.76 11.29
N LEU A 515 -19.57 10.93 11.41
CA LEU A 515 -20.27 12.22 11.36
C LEU A 515 -20.53 12.63 9.90
N GLY A 516 -21.73 13.13 9.59
CA GLY A 516 -22.12 13.60 8.27
C GLY A 516 -21.89 15.10 8.07
N ILE A 517 -21.50 15.49 6.86
CA ILE A 517 -21.28 16.87 6.43
C ILE A 517 -22.05 17.15 5.14
N GLY A 518 -22.78 18.27 5.06
CA GLY A 518 -23.39 18.74 3.82
C GLY A 518 -22.40 19.59 3.00
N PHE A 519 -22.16 19.23 1.74
CA PHE A 519 -21.39 20.02 0.77
C PHE A 519 -22.27 21.01 -0.03
N TYR A 520 -23.41 21.34 0.56
CA TYR A 520 -24.46 22.22 0.07
C TYR A 520 -24.97 23.02 1.26
N GLY A 521 -25.78 24.03 1.01
CA GLY A 521 -26.57 24.69 2.04
C GLY A 521 -28.05 24.48 1.89
N ARG A 522 -28.79 24.68 2.99
CA ARG A 522 -30.24 24.91 2.93
C ARG A 522 -30.59 26.35 3.26
N GLY A 523 -31.62 26.87 2.58
CA GLY A 523 -31.93 28.29 2.61
C GLY A 523 -33.38 28.67 2.27
N TRP A 524 -33.74 29.86 2.73
CA TRP A 524 -35.07 30.47 2.65
C TRP A 524 -35.00 31.85 1.96
N THR A 525 -36.11 32.33 1.41
CA THR A 525 -36.24 33.72 0.92
C THR A 525 -37.30 34.50 1.70
N GLY A 526 -37.45 35.79 1.37
CA GLY A 526 -38.30 36.74 2.11
C GLY A 526 -37.76 37.14 3.49
N VAL A 527 -36.58 36.64 3.87
CA VAL A 527 -36.02 36.79 5.21
C VAL A 527 -35.55 38.22 5.44
N THR A 528 -35.81 38.76 6.63
CA THR A 528 -35.37 40.10 7.06
C THR A 528 -34.21 40.04 8.05
N GLN A 529 -34.29 39.15 9.05
CA GLN A 529 -33.28 38.93 10.09
C GLN A 529 -32.02 38.21 9.58
N ALA A 530 -30.83 38.59 10.06
CA ALA A 530 -29.55 37.98 9.67
C ALA A 530 -29.18 36.73 10.50
N THR A 531 -29.45 36.74 11.80
CA THR A 531 -29.25 35.59 12.70
C THR A 531 -30.35 34.53 12.50
N PRO A 532 -30.11 33.25 12.86
CA PRO A 532 -31.17 32.25 12.95
C PRO A 532 -32.38 32.70 13.79
N GLY A 533 -33.53 32.08 13.56
CA GLY A 533 -34.81 32.46 14.18
C GLY A 533 -35.65 33.46 13.37
N GLY A 534 -35.24 33.83 12.15
CA GLY A 534 -35.98 34.75 11.29
C GLY A 534 -37.14 34.06 10.55
N THR A 535 -38.24 34.77 10.30
CA THR A 535 -39.31 34.29 9.42
C THR A 535 -38.90 34.35 7.94
N ALA A 536 -39.52 33.51 7.13
CA ALA A 536 -39.32 33.39 5.69
C ALA A 536 -40.66 33.51 4.93
N THR A 537 -40.61 33.41 3.60
CA THR A 537 -41.78 33.34 2.71
C THR A 537 -41.62 32.23 1.65
N GLY A 538 -41.00 31.11 2.02
CA GLY A 538 -40.66 30.00 1.13
C GLY A 538 -39.15 29.79 0.88
N PRO A 539 -38.79 28.81 0.03
CA PRO A 539 -37.41 28.43 -0.24
C PRO A 539 -36.58 29.52 -0.96
N ALA A 540 -35.28 29.50 -0.72
CA ALA A 540 -34.34 30.29 -1.52
C ALA A 540 -34.18 29.70 -2.94
N PRO A 541 -33.94 30.53 -3.98
CA PRO A 541 -33.61 30.01 -5.31
C PRO A 541 -32.30 29.23 -5.30
N GLY A 542 -32.32 27.99 -5.81
CA GLY A 542 -31.16 27.12 -5.97
C GLY A 542 -31.17 26.41 -7.33
N LYS A 543 -30.00 26.03 -7.85
CA LYS A 543 -29.86 25.55 -9.25
C LYS A 543 -30.65 24.27 -9.56
N TYR A 544 -30.61 23.27 -8.67
CA TYR A 544 -31.22 21.94 -8.94
C TYR A 544 -32.49 21.68 -8.13
N GLU A 545 -32.61 22.25 -6.94
CA GLU A 545 -33.77 22.11 -6.04
C GLU A 545 -33.99 23.46 -5.33
N GLN A 546 -35.23 23.82 -5.06
CA GLN A 546 -35.53 25.05 -4.33
C GLN A 546 -35.17 24.87 -2.85
N GLY A 547 -34.41 25.83 -2.30
CA GLY A 547 -33.92 25.78 -0.92
C GLY A 547 -32.68 24.92 -0.71
N ILE A 548 -32.04 24.42 -1.78
CA ILE A 548 -30.70 23.78 -1.76
C ILE A 548 -29.79 24.46 -2.77
N GLU A 549 -28.54 24.76 -2.40
CA GLU A 549 -27.52 25.21 -3.35
C GLU A 549 -26.11 24.71 -2.97
N ASP A 550 -25.27 24.45 -3.98
CA ASP A 550 -23.93 23.86 -3.80
C ASP A 550 -23.01 24.79 -3.00
N TYR A 551 -22.14 24.24 -2.14
CA TYR A 551 -21.13 25.02 -1.40
C TYR A 551 -20.28 25.87 -2.36
N LYS A 552 -19.85 25.30 -3.49
CA LYS A 552 -19.03 25.97 -4.52
C LYS A 552 -19.69 27.23 -5.09
N VAL A 553 -21.02 27.33 -5.04
CA VAL A 553 -21.80 28.50 -5.44
C VAL A 553 -21.97 29.44 -4.23
N LEU A 554 -22.51 28.93 -3.12
CA LEU A 554 -22.80 29.72 -1.91
C LEU A 554 -21.59 30.47 -1.36
N LYS A 555 -20.39 29.87 -1.39
CA LYS A 555 -19.15 30.51 -0.92
C LYS A 555 -18.82 31.84 -1.61
N THR A 556 -19.40 32.10 -2.78
CA THR A 556 -19.20 33.32 -3.58
C THR A 556 -20.48 34.14 -3.70
N SER A 557 -21.64 33.51 -3.90
CA SER A 557 -22.92 34.19 -4.09
C SER A 557 -23.57 34.68 -2.78
N CYS A 558 -23.31 33.99 -1.67
CA CYS A 558 -23.81 34.32 -0.35
C CYS A 558 -22.77 34.01 0.74
N PRO A 559 -21.60 34.69 0.77
CA PRO A 559 -20.53 34.37 1.71
C PRO A 559 -20.97 34.49 3.18
N SER A 560 -20.42 33.65 4.04
CA SER A 560 -20.84 33.56 5.44
C SER A 560 -20.64 34.87 6.20
N THR A 561 -21.69 35.30 6.87
CA THR A 561 -21.73 36.49 7.73
C THR A 561 -21.59 36.14 9.22
N GLY A 562 -21.55 34.86 9.57
CA GLY A 562 -21.41 34.38 10.94
C GLY A 562 -21.52 32.87 11.08
N THR A 563 -21.15 32.35 12.25
CA THR A 563 -21.26 30.93 12.61
C THR A 563 -22.03 30.78 13.92
N ILE A 564 -22.80 29.70 14.04
CA ILE A 564 -23.52 29.34 15.27
C ILE A 564 -23.60 27.82 15.37
N ALA A 565 -23.48 27.29 16.59
CA ALA A 565 -23.52 25.84 16.85
C ALA A 565 -22.60 24.99 15.96
N GLY A 566 -21.46 25.53 15.52
CA GLY A 566 -20.53 24.82 14.63
C GLY A 566 -20.95 24.72 13.16
N THR A 567 -21.93 25.50 12.69
CA THR A 567 -22.31 25.64 11.27
C THR A 567 -22.28 27.11 10.84
N ALA A 568 -22.03 27.38 9.57
CA ALA A 568 -21.99 28.73 9.02
C ALA A 568 -23.37 29.17 8.52
N TYR A 569 -23.65 30.46 8.61
CA TYR A 569 -24.82 31.07 7.98
C TYR A 569 -24.46 32.37 7.25
N ALA A 570 -25.36 32.77 6.34
CA ALA A 570 -25.22 33.94 5.50
C ALA A 570 -26.59 34.58 5.23
N LYS A 571 -26.61 35.90 5.03
CA LYS A 571 -27.77 36.60 4.46
C LYS A 571 -27.35 37.51 3.31
N CYS A 572 -27.94 37.28 2.15
CA CYS A 572 -27.68 37.99 0.90
C CYS A 572 -29.01 38.48 0.32
N GLY A 573 -29.28 39.79 0.44
CA GLY A 573 -30.58 40.36 0.08
C GLY A 573 -31.70 39.78 0.95
N SER A 574 -32.73 39.21 0.33
CA SER A 574 -33.83 38.49 0.98
C SER A 574 -33.53 37.02 1.29
N ASN A 575 -32.43 36.47 0.75
CA ASN A 575 -32.08 35.06 0.91
C ASN A 575 -31.25 34.86 2.19
N TRP A 576 -31.58 33.81 2.94
CA TRP A 576 -30.81 33.33 4.09
C TRP A 576 -30.37 31.90 3.83
N TRP A 577 -29.12 31.58 4.11
CA TRP A 577 -28.54 30.26 3.90
C TRP A 577 -27.76 29.79 5.11
N SER A 578 -27.71 28.48 5.30
CA SER A 578 -26.78 27.80 6.19
C SER A 578 -26.08 26.67 5.48
N TYR A 579 -24.80 26.47 5.75
CA TYR A 579 -23.95 25.49 5.07
C TYR A 579 -22.65 25.24 5.86
N ASP A 580 -21.90 24.21 5.47
CA ASP A 580 -20.56 23.95 6.03
C ASP A 580 -19.43 24.60 5.21
N THR A 581 -18.35 24.96 5.91
CA THR A 581 -17.16 25.64 5.39
C THR A 581 -15.92 24.92 5.90
N PRO A 582 -14.71 25.16 5.34
CA PRO A 582 -13.48 24.56 5.86
C PRO A 582 -13.26 24.81 7.37
N ALA A 583 -13.68 25.98 7.87
CA ALA A 583 -13.57 26.33 9.29
C ALA A 583 -14.56 25.55 10.18
N THR A 584 -15.82 25.37 9.75
CA THR A 584 -16.80 24.59 10.52
C THR A 584 -16.51 23.10 10.44
N ILE A 585 -16.10 22.61 9.27
CA ILE A 585 -15.61 21.24 9.07
C ILE A 585 -14.43 20.97 10.01
N ALA A 586 -13.43 21.85 10.11
CA ALA A 586 -12.31 21.66 11.03
C ALA A 586 -12.78 21.44 12.48
N GLY A 587 -13.73 22.26 12.97
CA GLY A 587 -14.34 22.08 14.29
C GLY A 587 -15.11 20.76 14.43
N LYS A 588 -15.86 20.36 13.40
CA LYS A 588 -16.56 19.07 13.33
C LYS A 588 -15.59 17.88 13.31
N MET A 589 -14.43 18.00 12.67
CA MET A 589 -13.40 16.96 12.65
C MET A 589 -12.67 16.86 14.00
N THR A 590 -12.46 17.98 14.70
CA THR A 590 -12.04 17.97 16.11
C THR A 590 -13.05 17.23 16.98
N TYR A 591 -14.36 17.43 16.78
CA TYR A 591 -15.42 16.69 17.46
C TYR A 591 -15.37 15.18 17.14
N VAL A 592 -15.21 14.78 15.87
CA VAL A 592 -15.02 13.37 15.45
C VAL A 592 -13.86 12.71 16.21
N LYS A 593 -12.72 13.39 16.36
CA LYS A 593 -11.57 12.88 17.12
C LYS A 593 -11.89 12.79 18.62
N ASN A 594 -12.43 13.86 19.23
CA ASN A 594 -12.74 13.92 20.66
C ASN A 594 -13.80 12.89 21.11
N GLN A 595 -14.80 12.61 20.28
CA GLN A 595 -15.88 11.67 20.60
C GLN A 595 -15.54 10.19 20.31
N GLY A 596 -14.33 9.92 19.80
CA GLY A 596 -13.88 8.57 19.44
C GLY A 596 -14.60 7.99 18.23
N LEU A 597 -15.05 8.84 17.29
CA LEU A 597 -15.85 8.40 16.14
C LEU A 597 -15.00 7.67 15.09
N LYS A 598 -15.62 6.83 14.25
CA LYS A 598 -14.95 6.08 13.17
C LYS A 598 -14.39 7.00 12.09
N GLY A 599 -15.00 8.16 11.87
CA GLY A 599 -14.57 9.13 10.87
C GLY A 599 -15.66 10.13 10.53
N ALA A 600 -15.63 10.62 9.30
CA ALA A 600 -16.66 11.47 8.73
C ALA A 600 -17.01 11.04 7.30
N PHE A 601 -18.22 11.40 6.88
CA PHE A 601 -18.68 11.28 5.51
C PHE A 601 -19.39 12.56 5.05
N PHE A 602 -19.64 12.67 3.75
CA PHE A 602 -20.32 13.84 3.18
C PHE A 602 -21.22 13.53 1.99
N TRP A 603 -22.31 14.29 1.90
CA TRP A 603 -23.20 14.39 0.75
C TRP A 603 -23.05 15.78 0.12
N GLU A 604 -22.72 15.96 -1.16
CA GLU A 604 -22.23 15.00 -2.16
C GLU A 604 -20.99 15.61 -2.84
N PHE A 605 -20.15 14.81 -3.52
CA PHE A 605 -18.93 15.32 -4.16
C PHE A 605 -19.17 16.49 -5.11
N SER A 606 -20.31 16.51 -5.81
CA SER A 606 -20.59 17.54 -6.81
C SER A 606 -20.78 18.94 -6.21
N GLY A 607 -21.08 19.06 -4.91
CA GLY A 607 -21.26 20.34 -4.22
C GLY A 607 -19.95 21.09 -3.88
N ASP A 608 -18.80 20.39 -3.85
CA ASP A 608 -17.50 20.99 -3.56
C ASP A 608 -16.94 21.76 -4.79
N THR A 609 -16.01 22.64 -4.48
CA THR A 609 -15.11 23.35 -5.39
C THR A 609 -14.25 22.41 -6.26
N SER A 610 -13.80 22.92 -7.40
CA SER A 610 -12.98 22.17 -8.38
C SER A 610 -11.59 21.74 -7.85
N ASN A 611 -11.15 22.24 -6.70
CA ASN A 611 -9.93 21.87 -5.99
C ASN A 611 -10.18 21.04 -4.71
N GLY A 612 -11.43 20.62 -4.46
CA GLY A 612 -11.80 19.74 -3.34
C GLY A 612 -11.55 20.38 -1.97
N GLU A 613 -11.94 21.64 -1.78
CA GLU A 613 -11.68 22.45 -0.59
C GLU A 613 -12.34 21.87 0.68
N LEU A 614 -13.60 21.43 0.61
CA LEU A 614 -14.26 20.78 1.74
C LEU A 614 -13.72 19.38 2.00
N VAL A 615 -13.41 18.61 0.95
CA VAL A 615 -12.70 17.31 1.08
C VAL A 615 -11.35 17.51 1.78
N SER A 616 -10.61 18.57 1.43
CA SER A 616 -9.31 18.91 2.02
C SER A 616 -9.44 19.30 3.49
N ALA A 617 -10.55 19.94 3.90
CA ALA A 617 -10.84 20.25 5.29
C ALA A 617 -11.17 18.99 6.12
N ILE A 618 -11.91 18.02 5.56
CA ILE A 618 -12.16 16.72 6.20
C ILE A 618 -10.85 15.95 6.37
N ASP A 619 -10.05 15.84 5.32
CA ASP A 619 -8.75 15.14 5.37
C ASP A 619 -7.78 15.78 6.37
N SER A 620 -7.55 17.09 6.27
CA SER A 620 -6.66 17.83 7.19
C SER A 620 -7.16 17.76 8.64
N GLY A 621 -8.48 17.71 8.85
CA GLY A 621 -9.07 17.60 10.18
C GLY A 621 -9.00 16.20 10.79
N LEU A 622 -8.88 15.14 9.99
CA LEU A 622 -8.90 13.73 10.45
C LEU A 622 -7.55 13.01 10.40
N ARG A 623 -6.50 13.69 9.95
CA ARG A 623 -5.10 13.34 10.25
C ARG A 623 -4.76 13.54 11.74
#